data_AF-A0AA88YTR1-F1
#
_entry.id   AF-A0AA88YTR1-F1
#
_cell.length_a   1.000
_cell.length_b   1.000
_cell.length_c   1.000
_cell.angle_alpha   90.00
_cell.angle_beta   90.00
_cell.angle_gamma   90.00
#
_symmetry.space_group_name_H-M   'P 1'
#
loop_
_entity.id
_entity.type
_entity.pdbx_description
1 polymer ?
#
loop_
_entity_poly.entity_id
_entity_poly.type
_entity_poly.pdbx_seq_one_letter_code
_entity_poly.pdbx_strand_id
1 'polypeptide(L)'
;MVSNYQSPQIIDMNKASKEDLLEISEIGEKWAGTIISLREEKGTLTIEDLEMTSKIPSTIWDPLIEKGKIMFVEKKEVLGSMTLERAMTEIKHLQAEITRQSKHIATQDLKITQYENALITIQQQLTCTTYKIKTTTQHVHNEEERNKVTTQHEHDEEERNKVREMECEMNELRSRLLEQEKTWMNRLQQVEKKLKQAEMTNSKSQCDPEHHKISTLESRIQKLEEDNKETKLALQEVLSLLKDQNKIHSMSRSLSTERSRSLPGSNDIHVHVPLNFKRLRT
;
A
#
# COMPACT_ATOMS: atom_id res chain seq x y z
N MET A 1 -85.79 59.47 93.07
CA MET A 1 -85.32 58.53 92.03
C MET A 1 -84.01 57.94 92.54
N VAL A 2 -83.96 56.63 92.80
CA VAL A 2 -82.76 55.98 93.35
C VAL A 2 -82.02 55.31 92.19
N SER A 3 -80.84 55.84 91.84
CA SER A 3 -79.97 55.25 90.83
C SER A 3 -79.22 54.07 91.43
N ASN A 4 -79.66 52.85 91.12
CA ASN A 4 -79.05 51.63 91.61
C ASN A 4 -77.77 51.35 90.80
N TYR A 5 -76.60 51.74 91.32
CA TYR A 5 -75.31 51.42 90.70
C TYR A 5 -74.88 50.01 91.07
N GLN A 6 -75.24 49.02 90.25
CA GLN A 6 -74.58 47.72 90.25
C GLN A 6 -73.19 47.85 89.61
N SER A 7 -72.16 47.33 90.28
CA SER A 7 -70.82 47.21 89.71
C SER A 7 -70.81 46.24 88.53
N PRO A 8 -70.06 46.49 87.45
CA PRO A 8 -69.98 45.57 86.32
C PRO A 8 -69.37 44.23 86.76
N GLN A 9 -70.12 43.15 86.60
CA GLN A 9 -69.67 41.79 86.86
C GLN A 9 -68.77 41.33 85.70
N ILE A 10 -67.50 41.04 86.00
CA ILE A 10 -66.53 40.58 84.98
C ILE A 10 -66.73 39.08 84.75
N ILE A 11 -66.97 38.70 83.50
CA ILE A 11 -67.30 37.33 83.12
C ILE A 11 -66.11 36.65 82.45
N ASP A 12 -65.65 35.53 83.00
CA ASP A 12 -64.60 34.70 82.40
C ASP A 12 -65.20 33.82 81.30
N MET A 13 -64.89 34.12 80.04
CA MET A 13 -65.45 33.46 78.86
C MET A 13 -65.18 31.95 78.85
N ASN A 14 -64.08 31.51 79.46
CA ASN A 14 -63.70 30.11 79.55
C ASN A 14 -64.41 29.35 80.69
N LYS A 15 -65.22 30.03 81.51
CA LYS A 15 -66.00 29.43 82.61
C LYS A 15 -67.49 29.80 82.63
N ALA A 16 -67.88 30.88 81.97
CA ALA A 16 -69.25 31.41 81.96
C ALA A 16 -70.32 30.37 81.55
N SER A 17 -71.47 30.41 82.20
CA SER A 17 -72.68 29.70 81.76
C SER A 17 -73.35 30.42 80.60
N LYS A 18 -74.38 29.81 79.99
CA LYS A 18 -75.15 30.48 78.93
C LYS A 18 -75.92 31.68 79.49
N GLU A 19 -76.35 31.55 80.73
CA GLU A 19 -77.09 32.53 81.50
C GLU A 19 -76.23 33.75 81.84
N ASP A 20 -74.98 33.54 82.30
CA ASP A 20 -74.02 34.64 82.53
C ASP A 20 -73.73 35.42 81.23
N LEU A 21 -73.56 34.71 80.12
CA LEU A 21 -73.31 35.33 78.82
C LEU A 21 -74.52 36.12 78.31
N LEU A 22 -75.75 35.69 78.63
CA LEU A 22 -77.00 36.37 78.29
C LEU A 22 -77.26 37.64 79.14
N GLU A 23 -76.65 37.76 80.32
CA GLU A 23 -76.75 38.96 81.16
C GLU A 23 -76.02 40.17 80.54
N ILE A 24 -75.04 39.91 79.66
CA ILE A 24 -74.41 40.95 78.84
C ILE A 24 -75.38 41.34 77.72
N SER A 25 -75.99 42.51 77.84
CA SER A 25 -77.00 43.05 76.90
C SER A 25 -76.57 43.07 75.42
N GLU A 26 -75.27 43.08 75.14
CA GLU A 26 -74.68 43.06 73.81
C GLU A 26 -74.52 41.63 73.22
N ILE A 27 -74.59 40.58 74.05
CA ILE A 27 -74.49 39.16 73.66
C ILE A 27 -75.89 38.53 73.63
N GLY A 28 -76.56 38.59 72.47
CA GLY A 28 -77.80 37.85 72.25
C GLY A 28 -77.62 36.32 72.29
N GLU A 29 -78.71 35.57 72.46
CA GLU A 29 -78.71 34.11 72.65
C GLU A 29 -77.93 33.32 71.60
N LYS A 30 -77.98 33.76 70.34
CA LYS A 30 -77.21 33.19 69.23
C LYS A 30 -75.70 33.23 69.50
N TRP A 31 -75.19 34.30 70.10
CA TRP A 31 -73.77 34.47 70.41
C TRP A 31 -73.37 33.68 71.65
N ALA A 32 -74.17 33.74 72.72
CA ALA A 32 -73.96 32.93 73.92
C ALA A 32 -73.84 31.42 73.57
N GLY A 33 -74.74 30.91 72.72
CA GLY A 33 -74.67 29.53 72.22
C GLY A 33 -73.42 29.27 71.37
N THR A 34 -73.02 30.21 70.49
CA THR A 34 -71.84 30.03 69.64
C THR A 34 -70.54 29.99 70.45
N ILE A 35 -70.38 30.83 71.48
CA ILE A 35 -69.22 30.81 72.39
C ILE A 35 -69.10 29.44 73.06
N ILE A 36 -70.20 28.93 73.62
CA ILE A 36 -70.21 27.66 74.35
C ILE A 36 -69.82 26.50 73.42
N SER A 37 -70.38 26.44 72.20
CA SER A 37 -69.96 25.43 71.22
C SER A 37 -68.49 25.54 70.83
N LEU A 38 -67.95 26.76 70.67
CA LEU A 38 -66.52 26.95 70.38
C LEU A 38 -65.64 26.51 71.56
N ARG A 39 -66.06 26.77 72.80
CA ARG A 39 -65.38 26.32 74.02
C ARG A 39 -65.41 24.81 74.16
N GLU A 40 -66.53 24.17 73.82
CA GLU A 40 -66.65 22.70 73.81
C GLU A 40 -65.79 22.05 72.70
N GLU A 41 -65.61 22.73 71.56
CA GLU A 41 -64.79 22.26 70.44
C GLU A 41 -63.27 22.44 70.67
N LYS A 42 -62.83 23.62 71.12
CA LYS A 42 -61.40 23.98 71.30
C LYS A 42 -60.87 23.84 72.73
N GLY A 43 -61.74 23.75 73.73
CA GLY A 43 -61.36 23.75 75.14
C GLY A 43 -61.24 25.17 75.73
N THR A 44 -60.02 25.71 75.82
CA THR A 44 -59.80 27.07 76.34
C THR A 44 -59.74 28.04 75.17
N LEU A 45 -60.65 29.00 75.10
CA LEU A 45 -60.66 30.03 74.05
C LEU A 45 -59.66 31.14 74.37
N THR A 46 -58.98 31.63 73.35
CA THR A 46 -58.25 32.92 73.37
C THR A 46 -59.04 34.01 72.61
N ILE A 47 -58.50 35.23 72.54
CA ILE A 47 -59.12 36.33 71.77
C ILE A 47 -59.03 36.01 70.27
N GLU A 48 -57.89 35.49 69.83
CA GLU A 48 -57.61 35.10 68.45
C GLU A 48 -58.56 34.00 67.95
N ASP A 49 -59.00 33.10 68.84
CA ASP A 49 -60.02 32.09 68.49
C ASP A 49 -61.38 32.71 68.12
N LEU A 50 -61.75 33.82 68.74
CA LEU A 50 -62.96 34.56 68.41
C LEU A 50 -62.80 35.38 67.12
N GLU A 51 -61.62 35.96 66.88
CA GLU A 51 -61.33 36.66 65.61
C GLU A 51 -61.31 35.71 64.41
N MET A 52 -60.70 34.52 64.54
CA MET A 52 -60.63 33.53 63.45
C MET A 52 -61.97 32.88 63.16
N THR A 53 -62.92 32.89 64.10
CA THR A 53 -64.24 32.29 63.89
C THR A 53 -65.19 33.29 63.24
N SER A 54 -65.16 33.31 61.90
CA SER A 54 -66.01 34.12 61.00
C SER A 54 -67.52 34.13 61.29
N LYS A 55 -67.98 33.26 62.20
CA LYS A 55 -69.31 33.30 62.77
C LYS A 55 -69.56 34.58 63.55
N ILE A 56 -68.59 35.12 64.31
CA ILE A 56 -68.81 36.26 65.23
C ILE A 56 -67.88 37.46 64.93
N PRO A 57 -68.41 38.65 64.63
CA PRO A 57 -67.58 39.82 64.31
C PRO A 57 -66.98 40.46 65.58
N SER A 58 -65.73 40.93 65.47
CA SER A 58 -64.98 41.56 66.57
C SER A 58 -65.70 42.76 67.19
N THR A 59 -66.52 43.48 66.40
CA THR A 59 -67.38 44.60 66.84
C THR A 59 -68.31 44.28 68.02
N ILE A 60 -68.51 43.00 68.35
CA ILE A 60 -69.27 42.55 69.52
C ILE A 60 -68.35 42.36 70.74
N TRP A 61 -67.13 41.85 70.55
CA TRP A 61 -66.20 41.49 71.62
C TRP A 61 -65.29 42.65 72.04
N ASP A 62 -64.76 43.42 71.08
CA ASP A 62 -63.80 44.50 71.32
C ASP A 62 -64.34 45.51 72.37
N PRO A 63 -65.61 45.98 72.28
CA PRO A 63 -66.16 46.92 73.26
C PRO A 63 -66.45 46.29 74.63
N LEU A 64 -66.52 44.95 74.73
CA LEU A 64 -66.74 44.22 75.97
C LEU A 64 -65.41 43.97 76.71
N ILE A 65 -64.36 43.67 75.96
CA ILE A 65 -62.99 43.56 76.49
C ILE A 65 -62.49 44.94 76.94
N GLU A 66 -62.66 45.98 76.11
CA GLU A 66 -62.24 47.35 76.44
C GLU A 66 -62.95 47.91 77.68
N LYS A 67 -64.25 47.63 77.84
CA LYS A 67 -65.03 48.00 79.05
C LYS A 67 -64.76 47.10 80.25
N GLY A 68 -63.89 46.09 80.13
CA GLY A 68 -63.57 45.14 81.19
C GLY A 68 -64.74 44.24 81.62
N LYS A 69 -65.76 44.05 80.76
CA LYS A 69 -66.92 43.18 81.03
C LYS A 69 -66.57 41.69 80.90
N ILE A 70 -65.60 41.33 80.07
CA ILE A 70 -65.20 39.94 79.81
C ILE A 70 -63.69 39.75 79.88
N MET A 71 -63.24 38.54 80.23
CA MET A 71 -61.83 38.16 80.28
C MET A 71 -61.58 36.70 79.88
N PHE A 72 -60.35 36.38 79.48
CA PHE A 72 -59.89 35.03 79.16
C PHE A 72 -58.75 34.64 80.11
N VAL A 73 -58.90 33.54 80.85
CA VAL A 73 -57.84 33.04 81.74
C VAL A 73 -57.25 31.74 81.18
N GLU A 74 -56.01 31.80 80.73
CA GLU A 74 -55.25 30.63 80.26
C GLU A 74 -54.79 29.73 81.41
N LYS A 75 -54.82 28.41 81.18
CA LYS A 75 -54.16 27.42 82.05
C LYS A 75 -52.75 27.13 81.54
N LYS A 76 -51.72 27.45 82.33
CA LYS A 76 -50.35 26.97 82.07
C LYS A 76 -50.24 25.47 82.37
N GLU A 77 -50.21 24.64 81.34
CA GLU A 77 -49.81 23.24 81.49
C GLU A 77 -48.29 23.12 81.60
N VAL A 78 -47.84 22.29 82.54
CA VAL A 78 -46.40 22.07 82.82
C VAL A 78 -45.89 20.95 81.91
N LEU A 79 -45.27 21.32 80.79
CA LEU A 79 -44.55 20.37 79.94
C LEU A 79 -43.41 19.70 80.73
N GLY A 80 -43.22 18.39 80.52
CA GLY A 80 -42.28 17.56 81.28
C GLY A 80 -40.83 18.02 81.15
N SER A 81 -40.31 18.69 82.18
CA SER A 81 -38.94 19.18 82.24
C SER A 81 -37.93 18.03 82.39
N MET A 82 -37.06 17.85 81.39
CA MET A 82 -35.73 17.28 81.64
C MET A 82 -34.98 18.23 82.57
N THR A 83 -34.56 17.74 83.74
CA THR A 83 -33.74 18.55 84.65
C THR A 83 -32.46 19.01 83.94
N LEU A 84 -32.07 20.27 84.17
CA LEU A 84 -30.92 20.91 83.52
C LEU A 84 -29.65 20.05 83.61
N GLU A 85 -29.42 19.38 84.75
CA GLU A 85 -28.31 18.47 84.97
C GLU A 85 -28.29 17.27 84.01
N ARG A 86 -29.46 16.71 83.66
CA ARG A 86 -29.57 15.61 82.69
C ARG A 86 -29.20 16.09 81.28
N ALA A 87 -29.68 17.27 80.88
CA ALA A 87 -29.28 17.87 79.61
C ALA A 87 -27.77 18.17 79.58
N MET A 88 -27.18 18.68 80.66
CA MET A 88 -25.74 18.97 80.75
C MET A 88 -24.87 17.71 80.72
N THR A 89 -25.32 16.59 81.31
CA THR A 89 -24.59 15.31 81.24
C THR A 89 -24.67 14.67 79.86
N GLU A 90 -25.84 14.74 79.21
CA GLU A 90 -26.03 14.29 77.83
C GLU A 90 -25.19 15.10 76.83
N ILE A 91 -25.16 16.44 76.94
CA ILE A 91 -24.29 17.30 76.13
C ILE A 91 -22.81 16.91 76.28
N LYS A 92 -22.33 16.67 77.52
CA LYS A 92 -20.94 16.22 77.75
C LYS A 92 -20.65 14.85 77.12
N HIS A 93 -21.60 13.92 77.19
CA HIS A 93 -21.47 12.61 76.53
C HIS A 93 -21.40 12.73 75.01
N LEU A 94 -22.29 13.53 74.40
CA LEU A 94 -22.30 13.79 72.96
C LEU A 94 -20.99 14.48 72.50
N GLN A 95 -20.48 15.45 73.26
CA GLN A 95 -19.19 16.11 72.98
C GLN A 95 -18.00 15.13 73.03
N ALA A 96 -18.00 14.20 73.99
CA ALA A 96 -16.97 13.16 74.07
C ALA A 96 -17.05 12.18 72.88
N GLU A 97 -18.25 11.78 72.49
CA GLU A 97 -18.46 10.88 71.35
C GLU A 97 -18.11 11.55 70.01
N ILE A 98 -18.52 12.81 69.79
CA ILE A 98 -18.11 13.62 68.63
C ILE A 98 -16.58 13.68 68.55
N THR A 99 -15.91 13.97 69.67
CA THR A 99 -14.44 14.02 69.73
C THR A 99 -13.80 12.67 69.40
N ARG A 100 -14.38 11.55 69.88
CA ARG A 100 -13.93 10.19 69.57
C ARG A 100 -14.07 9.88 68.08
N GLN A 101 -15.21 10.22 67.48
CA GLN A 101 -15.48 10.03 66.06
C GLN A 101 -14.58 10.91 65.18
N SER A 102 -14.40 12.19 65.50
CA SER A 102 -13.49 13.09 64.79
C SER A 102 -12.06 12.56 64.76
N LYS A 103 -11.56 12.01 65.89
CA LYS A 103 -10.23 11.37 65.93
C LYS A 103 -10.17 10.10 65.09
N HIS A 104 -11.24 9.31 65.04
CA HIS A 104 -11.31 8.11 64.20
C HIS A 104 -11.27 8.47 62.71
N ILE A 105 -12.10 9.43 62.29
CA ILE A 105 -12.16 9.94 60.91
C ILE A 105 -10.78 10.47 60.49
N ALA A 106 -10.15 11.35 61.27
CA ALA A 106 -8.81 11.86 60.97
C ALA A 106 -7.74 10.76 60.85
N THR A 107 -7.91 9.63 61.56
CA THR A 107 -7.03 8.45 61.44
C THR A 107 -7.32 7.64 60.17
N GLN A 108 -8.57 7.61 59.70
CA GLN A 108 -8.96 7.00 58.42
C GLN A 108 -8.49 7.84 57.24
N ASP A 109 -8.69 9.17 57.28
CA ASP A 109 -8.23 10.11 56.26
C ASP A 109 -6.72 10.01 56.04
N LEU A 110 -5.93 9.93 57.12
CA LEU A 110 -4.49 9.72 57.03
C LEU A 110 -4.13 8.41 56.29
N LYS A 111 -4.88 7.33 56.52
CA LYS A 111 -4.68 6.06 55.80
C LYS A 111 -5.09 6.15 54.34
N ILE A 112 -6.20 6.84 54.03
CA ILE A 112 -6.64 7.09 52.65
C ILE A 112 -5.54 7.84 51.90
N THR A 113 -5.05 8.96 52.45
CA THR A 113 -3.92 9.72 51.88
C THR A 113 -2.66 8.87 51.68
N GLN A 114 -2.35 7.95 52.60
CA GLN A 114 -1.23 7.02 52.44
C GLN A 114 -1.44 6.03 51.27
N TYR A 115 -2.65 5.48 51.12
CA TYR A 115 -2.98 4.59 50.01
C TYR A 115 -3.02 5.33 48.66
N GLU A 116 -3.52 6.55 48.61
CA GLU A 116 -3.52 7.39 47.40
C GLU A 116 -2.09 7.68 46.90
N ASN A 117 -1.19 8.07 47.82
CA ASN A 117 0.23 8.28 47.48
C ASN A 117 0.91 6.97 47.00
N ALA A 118 0.56 5.83 47.59
CA ALA A 118 1.04 4.52 47.13
C ALA A 118 0.51 4.18 45.72
N LEU A 119 -0.77 4.43 45.44
CA LEU A 119 -1.38 4.22 44.12
C LEU A 119 -0.75 5.11 43.04
N ILE A 120 -0.50 6.40 43.34
CA ILE A 120 0.22 7.32 42.46
C ILE A 120 1.63 6.78 42.13
N THR A 121 2.35 6.28 43.14
CA THR A 121 3.69 5.69 42.98
C THR A 121 3.65 4.44 42.07
N ILE A 122 2.67 3.55 42.29
CA ILE A 122 2.47 2.36 41.46
C ILE A 122 2.12 2.75 40.02
N GLN A 123 1.27 3.74 39.81
CA GLN A 123 0.89 4.23 38.48
C GLN A 123 2.08 4.83 37.71
N GLN A 124 2.96 5.57 38.39
CA GLN A 124 4.20 6.07 37.80
C GLN A 124 5.15 4.93 37.41
N GLN A 125 5.29 3.91 38.27
CA GLN A 125 6.09 2.72 37.97
C GLN A 125 5.53 1.96 36.77
N LEU A 126 4.21 1.72 36.72
CA LEU A 126 3.52 1.06 35.62
C LEU A 126 3.70 1.82 34.30
N THR A 127 3.65 3.15 34.32
CA THR A 127 3.88 4.01 33.15
C THR A 127 5.31 3.86 32.64
N CYS A 128 6.28 3.87 33.56
CA CYS A 128 7.71 3.69 33.25
C CYS A 128 8.02 2.28 32.69
N THR A 129 7.46 1.22 33.27
CA THR A 129 7.64 -0.15 32.76
C THR A 129 6.94 -0.35 31.41
N THR A 130 5.74 0.21 31.22
CA THR A 130 5.02 0.19 29.92
C THR A 130 5.85 0.87 28.82
N TYR A 131 6.44 2.03 29.11
CA TYR A 131 7.34 2.71 28.17
C TYR A 131 8.56 1.84 27.83
N LYS A 132 9.24 1.29 28.84
CA LYS A 132 10.40 0.40 28.66
C LYS A 132 10.07 -0.83 27.81
N ILE A 133 8.95 -1.50 28.08
CA ILE A 133 8.48 -2.65 27.29
C ILE A 133 8.28 -2.22 25.83
N LYS A 134 7.55 -1.12 25.58
CA LYS A 134 7.31 -0.61 24.23
C LYS A 134 8.62 -0.31 23.48
N THR A 135 9.59 0.32 24.13
CA THR A 135 10.90 0.57 23.51
C THR A 135 11.67 -0.72 23.22
N THR A 136 11.68 -1.68 24.15
CA THR A 136 12.37 -2.97 23.96
C THR A 136 11.72 -3.78 22.83
N THR A 137 10.38 -3.84 22.76
CA THR A 137 9.67 -4.50 21.66
C THR A 137 10.02 -3.88 20.30
N GLN A 138 10.10 -2.55 20.20
CA GLN A 138 10.54 -1.88 18.97
C GLN A 138 12.00 -2.21 18.62
N HIS A 139 12.90 -2.25 19.60
CA HIS A 139 14.30 -2.63 19.35
C HIS A 139 14.43 -4.08 18.86
N VAL A 140 13.72 -5.02 19.47
CA VAL A 140 13.70 -6.43 19.05
C VAL A 140 13.17 -6.57 17.62
N HIS A 141 12.06 -5.90 17.28
CA HIS A 141 11.52 -5.93 15.93
C HIS A 141 12.50 -5.34 14.89
N ASN A 142 13.11 -4.18 15.19
CA ASN A 142 14.10 -3.57 14.31
C ASN A 142 15.34 -4.47 14.09
N GLU A 143 15.75 -5.23 15.11
CA GLU A 143 16.87 -6.16 15.02
C GLU A 143 16.52 -7.44 14.23
N GLU A 144 15.28 -7.92 14.35
CA GLU A 144 14.77 -9.03 13.52
C GLU A 144 14.76 -8.66 12.03
N GLU A 145 14.28 -7.45 11.68
CA GLU A 145 14.30 -6.95 10.30
C GLU A 145 15.72 -6.75 9.77
N ARG A 146 16.66 -6.27 10.60
CA ARG A 146 18.09 -6.22 10.24
C ARG A 146 18.65 -7.60 9.92
N ASN A 147 18.36 -8.60 10.76
CA ASN A 147 18.84 -9.97 10.55
C ASN A 147 18.28 -10.58 9.25
N LYS A 148 17.02 -10.31 8.90
CA LYS A 148 16.43 -10.68 7.61
C LYS A 148 17.18 -10.05 6.43
N VAL A 149 17.49 -8.75 6.52
CA VAL A 149 18.26 -8.05 5.46
C VAL A 149 19.68 -8.60 5.34
N THR A 150 20.36 -8.88 6.44
CA THR A 150 21.72 -9.46 6.44
C THR A 150 21.71 -10.86 5.79
N THR A 151 20.80 -11.74 6.19
CA THR A 151 20.71 -13.10 5.63
C THR A 151 20.35 -13.11 4.15
N GLN A 152 19.49 -12.19 3.69
CA GLN A 152 19.24 -12.02 2.26
C GLN A 152 20.50 -11.52 1.51
N HIS A 153 21.24 -10.57 2.09
CA HIS A 153 22.46 -10.04 1.47
C HIS A 153 23.57 -11.09 1.34
N GLU A 154 23.71 -11.95 2.35
CA GLU A 154 24.63 -13.10 2.33
C GLU A 154 24.25 -14.09 1.21
N HIS A 155 22.97 -14.43 1.07
CA HIS A 155 22.49 -15.29 -0.01
C HIS A 155 22.71 -14.67 -1.40
N ASP A 156 22.38 -13.38 -1.57
CA ASP A 156 22.60 -12.66 -2.82
C ASP A 156 24.11 -12.59 -3.19
N GLU A 157 25.00 -12.51 -2.21
CA GLU A 157 26.46 -12.53 -2.43
C GLU A 157 26.96 -13.93 -2.80
N GLU A 158 26.41 -14.99 -2.21
CA GLU A 158 26.70 -16.38 -2.61
C GLU A 158 26.33 -16.61 -4.09
N GLU A 159 25.14 -16.20 -4.51
CA GLU A 159 24.70 -16.30 -5.91
C GLU A 159 25.54 -15.43 -6.85
N ARG A 160 25.92 -14.20 -6.44
CA ARG A 160 26.87 -13.37 -7.21
C ARG A 160 28.23 -14.04 -7.39
N ASN A 161 28.72 -14.78 -6.39
CA ASN A 161 29.99 -15.51 -6.49
C ASN A 161 29.87 -16.72 -7.43
N LYS A 162 28.78 -17.50 -7.36
CA LYS A 162 28.52 -18.60 -8.33
C LYS A 162 28.46 -18.11 -9.78
N VAL A 163 27.81 -16.96 -10.03
CA VAL A 163 27.78 -16.35 -11.37
C VAL A 163 29.19 -15.97 -11.83
N ARG A 164 30.01 -15.37 -10.95
CA ARG A 164 31.40 -15.00 -11.25
C ARG A 164 32.27 -16.21 -11.57
N GLU A 165 32.09 -17.34 -10.87
CA GLU A 165 32.77 -18.59 -11.16
C GLU A 165 32.39 -19.15 -12.53
N MET A 166 31.09 -19.20 -12.86
CA MET A 166 30.63 -19.60 -14.20
C MET A 166 31.13 -18.68 -15.33
N GLU A 167 31.24 -17.38 -15.08
CA GLU A 167 31.83 -16.43 -16.04
C GLU A 167 33.32 -16.71 -16.29
N CYS A 168 34.08 -17.05 -15.25
CA CYS A 168 35.48 -17.49 -15.38
C CYS A 168 35.58 -18.78 -16.21
N GLU A 169 34.77 -19.80 -15.92
CA GLU A 169 34.75 -21.05 -16.69
C GLU A 169 34.39 -20.82 -18.17
N MET A 170 33.36 -19.99 -18.44
CA MET A 170 33.00 -19.62 -19.82
C MET A 170 34.14 -18.91 -20.55
N ASN A 171 34.87 -18.02 -19.87
CA ASN A 171 35.99 -17.30 -20.47
C ASN A 171 37.19 -18.21 -20.74
N GLU A 172 37.45 -19.21 -19.89
CA GLU A 172 38.42 -20.27 -20.18
C GLU A 172 38.00 -21.10 -21.42
N LEU A 173 36.74 -21.54 -21.48
CA LEU A 173 36.24 -22.33 -22.61
C LEU A 173 36.31 -21.55 -23.93
N ARG A 174 35.94 -20.26 -23.92
CA ARG A 174 36.12 -19.35 -25.07
C ARG A 174 37.58 -19.25 -25.49
N SER A 175 38.50 -19.11 -24.54
CA SER A 175 39.94 -19.02 -24.81
C SER A 175 40.50 -20.32 -25.43
N ARG A 176 40.07 -21.48 -24.93
CA ARG A 176 40.42 -22.80 -25.50
C ARG A 176 39.89 -22.96 -26.92
N LEU A 177 38.67 -22.49 -27.21
CA LEU A 177 38.06 -22.55 -28.53
C LEU A 177 38.80 -21.66 -29.55
N LEU A 178 39.21 -20.45 -29.16
CA LEU A 178 40.02 -19.56 -30.01
C LEU A 178 41.41 -20.14 -30.34
N GLU A 179 42.09 -20.78 -29.37
CA GLU A 179 43.38 -21.42 -29.65
C GLU A 179 43.23 -22.69 -30.51
N GLN A 180 42.11 -23.41 -30.39
CA GLN A 180 41.75 -24.45 -31.34
C GLN A 180 41.56 -23.86 -32.75
N GLU A 181 40.71 -22.84 -32.92
CA GLU A 181 40.46 -22.20 -34.22
C GLU A 181 41.77 -21.76 -34.90
N LYS A 182 42.66 -21.09 -34.17
CA LYS A 182 44.01 -20.71 -34.61
C LYS A 182 44.86 -21.94 -35.02
N THR A 183 44.78 -23.04 -34.28
CA THR A 183 45.46 -24.30 -34.63
C THR A 183 44.90 -24.91 -35.92
N TRP A 184 43.58 -24.89 -36.12
CA TRP A 184 42.92 -25.35 -37.35
C TRP A 184 43.29 -24.47 -38.55
N MET A 185 43.28 -23.14 -38.41
CA MET A 185 43.71 -22.20 -39.44
C MET A 185 45.17 -22.42 -39.87
N ASN A 186 46.07 -22.64 -38.90
CA ASN A 186 47.47 -22.98 -39.19
C ASN A 186 47.60 -24.29 -39.97
N ARG A 187 46.82 -25.33 -39.61
CA ARG A 187 46.78 -26.61 -40.36
C ARG A 187 46.24 -26.42 -41.77
N LEU A 188 45.17 -25.64 -41.95
CA LEU A 188 44.58 -25.33 -43.26
C LEU A 188 45.60 -24.65 -44.17
N GLN A 189 46.29 -23.61 -43.69
CA GLN A 189 47.37 -22.95 -44.44
C GLN A 189 48.53 -23.89 -44.79
N GLN A 190 48.88 -24.86 -43.93
CA GLN A 190 49.88 -25.88 -44.26
C GLN A 190 49.40 -26.83 -45.36
N VAL A 191 48.13 -27.23 -45.34
CA VAL A 191 47.53 -28.05 -46.40
C VAL A 191 47.49 -27.29 -47.72
N GLU A 192 47.08 -26.02 -47.74
CA GLU A 192 47.12 -25.18 -48.95
C GLU A 192 48.54 -25.03 -49.52
N LYS A 193 49.55 -24.82 -48.66
CA LYS A 193 50.97 -24.75 -49.09
C LYS A 193 51.42 -26.07 -49.72
N LYS A 194 51.09 -27.21 -49.11
CA LYS A 194 51.40 -28.55 -49.65
C LYS A 194 50.67 -28.81 -50.97
N LEU A 195 49.41 -28.40 -51.08
CA LEU A 195 48.62 -28.51 -52.31
C LEU A 195 49.27 -27.73 -53.46
N LYS A 196 49.56 -26.44 -53.25
CA LYS A 196 50.25 -25.59 -54.24
C LYS A 196 51.62 -26.15 -54.63
N GLN A 197 52.38 -26.71 -53.68
CA GLN A 197 53.65 -27.36 -53.97
C GLN A 197 53.48 -28.62 -54.84
N ALA A 198 52.47 -29.45 -54.54
CA ALA A 198 52.14 -30.65 -55.33
C ALA A 198 51.63 -30.30 -56.75
N GLU A 199 50.86 -29.21 -56.90
CA GLU A 199 50.46 -28.70 -58.22
C GLU A 199 51.67 -28.26 -59.05
N MET A 200 52.64 -27.58 -58.44
CA MET A 200 53.88 -27.20 -59.13
C MET A 200 54.78 -28.39 -59.48
N THR A 201 54.88 -29.42 -58.63
CA THR A 201 55.67 -30.61 -58.96
C THR A 201 54.99 -31.48 -60.00
N ASN A 202 53.66 -31.65 -59.93
CA ASN A 202 52.88 -32.38 -60.94
C ASN A 202 52.99 -31.71 -62.32
N SER A 203 52.93 -30.37 -62.36
CA SER A 203 53.15 -29.59 -63.60
C SER A 203 54.57 -29.75 -64.17
N LYS A 204 55.55 -30.16 -63.36
CA LYS A 204 56.93 -30.45 -63.77
C LYS A 204 57.13 -31.91 -64.20
N SER A 205 56.46 -32.87 -63.56
CA SER A 205 56.51 -34.29 -63.96
C SER A 205 55.63 -34.60 -65.18
N GLN A 206 54.63 -33.77 -65.47
CA GLN A 206 53.82 -33.87 -66.69
C GLN A 206 54.48 -33.20 -67.91
N CYS A 207 55.79 -32.93 -67.85
CA CYS A 207 56.63 -32.67 -69.03
C CYS A 207 57.16 -33.99 -69.60
N ASP A 208 56.23 -34.92 -69.85
CA ASP A 208 56.48 -36.27 -70.38
C ASP A 208 56.66 -36.23 -71.92
N PRO A 209 57.22 -37.28 -72.57
CA PRO A 209 57.72 -37.21 -73.95
C PRO A 209 56.64 -36.99 -75.02
N GLU A 210 55.36 -36.87 -74.66
CA GLU A 210 54.30 -36.42 -75.57
C GLU A 210 54.52 -34.98 -76.05
N HIS A 211 55.03 -34.07 -75.21
CA HIS A 211 55.32 -32.71 -75.67
C HIS A 211 56.47 -32.70 -76.71
N HIS A 212 57.41 -33.64 -76.59
CA HIS A 212 58.46 -33.85 -77.58
C HIS A 212 57.90 -34.53 -78.85
N LYS A 213 56.98 -35.49 -78.74
CA LYS A 213 56.26 -36.06 -79.89
C LYS A 213 55.44 -35.01 -80.64
N ILE A 214 54.73 -34.12 -79.94
CA ILE A 214 53.96 -33.01 -80.54
C ILE A 214 54.90 -32.09 -81.31
N SER A 215 55.98 -31.59 -80.67
CA SER A 215 56.99 -30.76 -81.33
C SER A 215 57.67 -31.46 -82.53
N THR A 216 57.88 -32.77 -82.47
CA THR A 216 58.41 -33.58 -83.58
C THR A 216 57.39 -33.73 -84.72
N LEU A 217 56.10 -33.87 -84.39
CA LEU A 217 55.01 -33.95 -85.37
C LEU A 217 54.75 -32.59 -86.03
N GLU A 218 54.78 -31.48 -85.29
CA GLU A 218 54.69 -30.13 -85.82
C GLU A 218 55.83 -29.84 -86.82
N SER A 219 57.08 -30.15 -86.44
CA SER A 219 58.25 -30.05 -87.32
C SER A 219 58.09 -30.88 -88.60
N ARG A 220 57.43 -32.04 -88.51
CA ARG A 220 57.19 -32.96 -89.63
C ARG A 220 56.03 -32.51 -90.51
N ILE A 221 55.00 -31.87 -89.96
CA ILE A 221 53.92 -31.23 -90.72
C ILE A 221 54.49 -30.05 -91.51
N GLN A 222 55.27 -29.17 -90.88
CA GLN A 222 55.88 -28.02 -91.53
C GLN A 222 56.75 -28.44 -92.73
N LYS A 223 57.52 -29.53 -92.61
CA LYS A 223 58.30 -30.06 -93.72
C LYS A 223 57.42 -30.61 -94.87
N LEU A 224 56.33 -31.30 -94.55
CA LEU A 224 55.38 -31.76 -95.57
C LEU A 224 54.67 -30.59 -96.28
N GLU A 225 54.43 -29.47 -95.60
CA GLU A 225 53.89 -28.24 -96.23
C GLU A 225 54.91 -27.60 -97.19
N GLU A 226 56.20 -27.61 -96.85
CA GLU A 226 57.29 -27.15 -97.71
C GLU A 226 57.43 -28.05 -98.96
N ASP A 227 57.48 -29.37 -98.78
CA ASP A 227 57.55 -30.36 -99.88
C ASP A 227 56.30 -30.26 -100.80
N ASN A 228 55.11 -30.01 -100.23
CA ASN A 228 53.86 -29.81 -100.99
C ASN A 228 53.86 -28.47 -101.76
N LYS A 229 54.49 -27.43 -101.21
CA LYS A 229 54.69 -26.15 -101.89
C LYS A 229 55.69 -26.26 -103.04
N GLU A 230 56.77 -27.02 -102.87
CA GLU A 230 57.76 -27.31 -103.92
C GLU A 230 57.16 -28.15 -105.06
N THR A 231 56.45 -29.23 -104.73
CA THR A 231 55.73 -30.04 -105.76
C THR A 231 54.63 -29.26 -106.46
N LYS A 232 53.95 -28.31 -105.79
CA LYS A 232 53.00 -27.38 -106.42
C LYS A 232 53.68 -26.41 -107.38
N LEU A 233 54.88 -25.93 -107.06
CA LEU A 233 55.69 -25.11 -107.96
C LEU A 233 56.15 -25.92 -109.18
N ALA A 234 56.63 -27.15 -108.99
CA ALA A 234 57.00 -28.05 -110.10
C ALA A 234 55.80 -28.39 -111.01
N LEU A 235 54.61 -28.63 -110.44
CA LEU A 235 53.37 -28.78 -111.21
C LEU A 235 53.01 -27.52 -111.99
N GLN A 236 53.20 -26.34 -111.40
CA GLN A 236 52.98 -25.07 -112.08
C GLN A 236 53.97 -24.85 -113.23
N GLU A 237 55.23 -25.24 -113.06
CA GLU A 237 56.27 -25.21 -114.09
C GLU A 237 55.94 -26.14 -115.27
N VAL A 238 55.56 -27.39 -114.99
CA VAL A 238 55.07 -28.36 -115.99
C VAL A 238 53.83 -27.84 -116.73
N LEU A 239 52.91 -27.16 -116.04
CA LEU A 239 51.74 -26.53 -116.66
C LEU A 239 52.10 -25.36 -117.57
N SER A 240 53.15 -24.58 -117.27
CA SER A 240 53.71 -23.60 -118.22
C SER A 240 54.32 -24.27 -119.44
N LEU A 241 55.11 -25.33 -119.27
CA LEU A 241 55.71 -26.09 -120.39
C LEU A 241 54.63 -26.71 -121.31
N LEU A 242 53.53 -27.20 -120.74
CA LEU A 242 52.37 -27.68 -121.51
C LEU A 242 51.60 -26.54 -122.22
N LYS A 243 51.55 -25.34 -121.63
CA LYS A 243 51.04 -24.14 -122.32
C LYS A 243 51.92 -23.76 -123.50
N ASP A 244 53.24 -23.87 -123.38
CA ASP A 244 54.17 -23.58 -124.47
C ASP A 244 54.15 -24.66 -125.57
N GLN A 245 53.90 -25.94 -125.24
CA GLN A 245 53.59 -26.95 -126.27
C GLN A 245 52.28 -26.65 -127.02
N ASN A 246 51.24 -26.17 -126.34
CA ASN A 246 50.01 -25.70 -127.00
C ASN A 246 50.24 -24.45 -127.87
N LYS A 247 51.25 -23.62 -127.54
CA LYS A 247 51.70 -22.49 -128.36
C LYS A 247 52.38 -22.92 -129.67
N ILE A 248 52.99 -24.11 -129.69
CA ILE A 248 53.54 -24.73 -130.91
C ILE A 248 52.42 -25.33 -131.79
N HIS A 249 51.38 -25.92 -131.19
CA HIS A 249 50.26 -26.51 -131.95
C HIS A 249 49.24 -25.49 -132.51
N SER A 250 49.18 -24.27 -131.97
CA SER A 250 48.14 -23.28 -132.32
C SER A 250 48.44 -22.37 -133.53
N MET A 251 49.55 -22.57 -134.25
CA MET A 251 49.76 -21.95 -135.57
C MET A 251 49.13 -22.72 -136.74
N SER A 252 48.46 -23.84 -136.49
CA SER A 252 47.70 -24.58 -137.51
C SER A 252 46.18 -24.45 -137.30
N ARG A 253 45.53 -23.82 -138.30
CA ARG A 253 44.07 -23.70 -138.50
C ARG A 253 43.35 -22.62 -137.70
N SER A 254 43.52 -21.42 -138.22
CA SER A 254 42.75 -20.19 -138.02
C SER A 254 41.25 -20.32 -138.36
N LEU A 255 40.49 -19.34 -137.85
CA LEU A 255 39.20 -18.80 -138.33
C LEU A 255 37.86 -19.31 -137.73
N SER A 256 37.36 -18.45 -136.83
CA SER A 256 35.97 -17.93 -136.72
C SER A 256 34.83 -18.75 -136.10
N THR A 257 33.79 -18.16 -135.45
CA THR A 257 33.60 -16.89 -134.68
C THR A 257 32.20 -16.95 -134.00
N GLU A 258 32.08 -16.78 -132.67
CA GLU A 258 30.83 -16.43 -131.90
C GLU A 258 29.59 -17.37 -132.02
N ARG A 259 28.51 -17.42 -131.20
CA ARG A 259 27.97 -16.85 -129.93
C ARG A 259 26.73 -17.73 -129.53
N SER A 260 26.05 -17.72 -128.36
CA SER A 260 26.18 -17.12 -127.01
C SER A 260 25.11 -17.72 -126.05
N ARG A 261 25.31 -17.63 -124.70
CA ARG A 261 24.29 -17.69 -123.60
C ARG A 261 23.58 -19.05 -123.32
N SER A 262 23.12 -19.41 -122.10
CA SER A 262 23.08 -18.73 -120.76
C SER A 262 22.88 -19.71 -119.56
N LEU A 263 23.10 -19.19 -118.34
CA LEU A 263 22.89 -19.69 -116.94
C LEU A 263 21.42 -20.11 -116.60
N PRO A 264 21.00 -20.50 -115.35
CA PRO A 264 21.65 -20.68 -114.00
C PRO A 264 21.40 -22.09 -113.37
N GLY A 265 21.56 -22.46 -112.06
CA GLY A 265 22.19 -21.85 -110.85
C GLY A 265 21.48 -22.22 -109.49
N SER A 266 22.16 -22.05 -108.34
CA SER A 266 21.67 -22.22 -106.92
C SER A 266 21.49 -23.68 -106.40
N ASN A 267 21.57 -24.09 -105.12
CA ASN A 267 21.91 -23.55 -103.75
C ASN A 267 22.78 -24.63 -103.03
N ASP A 268 23.69 -24.42 -102.06
CA ASP A 268 23.86 -23.53 -100.88
C ASP A 268 23.23 -24.07 -99.55
N ILE A 269 23.81 -23.71 -98.38
CA ILE A 269 23.35 -23.94 -96.96
C ILE A 269 23.65 -25.37 -96.37
N HIS A 270 24.17 -25.61 -95.12
CA HIS A 270 24.62 -24.75 -94.00
C HIS A 270 25.73 -25.38 -93.10
N VAL A 271 26.11 -24.66 -92.04
CA VAL A 271 27.19 -24.90 -91.06
C VAL A 271 26.66 -25.42 -89.70
N HIS A 272 27.41 -26.28 -88.98
CA HIS A 272 27.49 -26.18 -87.50
C HIS A 272 28.66 -26.93 -86.82
N VAL A 273 29.29 -26.24 -85.87
CA VAL A 273 30.18 -26.67 -84.76
C VAL A 273 29.73 -25.78 -83.56
N PRO A 274 29.58 -26.21 -82.27
CA PRO A 274 30.73 -26.54 -81.41
C PRO A 274 30.56 -27.48 -80.17
N LEU A 275 31.71 -27.90 -79.63
CA LEU A 275 32.11 -28.11 -78.21
C LEU A 275 31.16 -28.76 -77.18
N ASN A 276 31.68 -29.72 -76.37
CA ASN A 276 31.73 -29.56 -74.90
C ASN A 276 32.54 -30.61 -74.08
N PHE A 277 33.27 -30.08 -73.09
CA PHE A 277 33.69 -30.59 -71.75
C PHE A 277 34.60 -31.82 -71.49
N LYS A 278 35.15 -31.81 -70.25
CA LYS A 278 36.32 -32.52 -69.72
C LYS A 278 35.98 -33.52 -68.59
N ARG A 279 36.92 -34.45 -68.37
CA ARG A 279 37.49 -34.93 -67.05
C ARG A 279 36.74 -35.95 -66.15
N LEU A 280 37.55 -36.97 -65.80
CA LEU A 280 37.86 -37.53 -64.46
C LEU A 280 37.07 -38.71 -63.84
N ARG A 281 37.86 -39.60 -63.21
CA ARG A 281 37.51 -40.52 -62.10
C ARG A 281 37.21 -39.69 -60.82
N THR A 282 36.66 -40.17 -59.72
CA THR A 282 36.44 -41.53 -59.16
C THR A 282 35.11 -41.57 -58.43
#